data_AF-A0A5R9K766-F1
#
_entry.id   AF-A0A5R9K766-F1
#
_cell.length_a   1.000
_cell.length_b   1.000
_cell.length_c   1.000
_cell.angle_alpha   90.00
_cell.angle_beta   90.00
_cell.angle_gamma   90.00
#
_symmetry.space_group_name_H-M   'P 1'
#
loop_
_entity.id
_entity.type
_entity.pdbx_description
1 polymer ?
#
loop_
_entity_poly.entity_id
_entity_poly.type
_entity_poly.pdbx_seq_one_letter_code
_entity_poly.pdbx_strand_id
1 'polypeptide(L)'
;MPSAKLCLLIAVSIWVMSFTANVETRNQTSFLETEKKVLMPDSASEGKQLAMQYCQRCHLFPEPALLDKYTWANSVLPNMGQRLGVKFPDKDPFADLLPEEEKEIRRLNIYPDAAQLSNAEWEKIVKYYTQEAPPEPLPQKPQPPVSDQLALFSAREITVSDHAVPKTTLLKYDRTSSQLYVGDAQNALYVLDSAFRLSDTWWLDTPPTDMDFPRNAPPSLLTIGIFPPSEQKLGRLMSLEKTAGPAGTSLNIQLLPRPVQFASADLNMDGKNDAVICGFGNHSGKLCWLDNFQPEKEHILKNLPGARKVEIADFNHDKKPDIIALMAQAREEISVFYNLGNGKFREKTVLQFPPSYGMSYFELADFNKDGYQDILLTNGDNWDLSPVKKNYHGVRIYLNNGKDNFREAWFYPLYGASKAVARDFDQDGDLDIAATSFYNDLDNPAHGFIYLSNEGKMNFKASATPAAAPGKWLTMEAADFDKDGDVDIVLGSYFHTVGEVSKLVSHGVMSFPQMLLLTNTKK
;
A
#
# COMPACT_ATOMS: atom_id res chain seq x y z
N MET A 1 -49.37 35.38 36.58
CA MET A 1 -49.77 35.96 35.28
C MET A 1 -49.02 35.21 34.19
N PRO A 2 -49.69 34.81 33.10
CA PRO A 2 -50.34 33.49 32.97
C PRO A 2 -49.64 32.64 31.88
N SER A 3 -49.96 31.37 31.58
CA SER A 3 -51.13 30.53 31.81
C SER A 3 -50.76 29.04 31.74
N ALA A 4 -51.35 28.24 32.62
CA ALA A 4 -51.45 26.79 32.55
C ALA A 4 -52.43 26.31 31.46
N LYS A 5 -52.32 25.03 31.05
CA LYS A 5 -53.40 24.08 30.71
C LYS A 5 -52.79 22.66 30.62
N LEU A 6 -52.98 21.79 31.63
CA LEU A 6 -54.11 20.85 31.86
C LEU A 6 -54.05 19.64 30.89
N CYS A 7 -53.46 18.50 31.25
CA CYS A 7 -54.00 17.35 32.01
C CYS A 7 -55.02 16.49 31.22
N LEU A 8 -54.73 15.21 30.95
CA LEU A 8 -55.58 14.06 31.36
C LEU A 8 -54.94 12.69 31.03
N LEU A 9 -54.91 11.83 32.05
CA LEU A 9 -54.78 10.37 31.98
C LEU A 9 -56.06 9.73 31.43
N ILE A 10 -55.96 8.59 30.74
CA ILE A 10 -56.84 7.42 30.96
C ILE A 10 -56.04 6.13 30.72
N ALA A 11 -55.97 5.30 31.76
CA ALA A 11 -55.59 3.88 31.72
C ALA A 11 -56.82 3.02 31.42
N VAL A 12 -56.66 1.82 30.85
CA VAL A 12 -57.35 0.58 31.28
C VAL A 12 -56.61 -0.63 30.69
N SER A 13 -56.13 -1.47 31.59
CA SER A 13 -55.71 -2.86 31.41
C SER A 13 -56.92 -3.79 31.40
N ILE A 14 -56.88 -4.93 30.70
CA ILE A 14 -57.50 -6.20 31.13
C ILE A 14 -56.79 -7.37 30.43
N TRP A 15 -56.61 -8.41 31.21
CA TRP A 15 -55.85 -9.63 31.03
C TRP A 15 -56.75 -10.78 30.54
N VAL A 16 -56.15 -11.96 30.33
CA VAL A 16 -56.69 -13.33 30.58
C VAL A 16 -56.84 -14.27 29.36
N MET A 17 -55.98 -15.31 29.42
CA MET A 17 -56.10 -16.75 29.08
C MET A 17 -55.96 -17.33 27.66
N SER A 18 -54.85 -18.07 27.55
CA SER A 18 -54.59 -19.41 26.99
C SER A 18 -55.77 -20.35 26.69
N PHE A 19 -55.71 -21.08 25.56
CA PHE A 19 -55.39 -22.53 25.48
C PHE A 19 -55.39 -23.03 24.02
N THR A 20 -54.71 -24.17 23.82
CA THR A 20 -54.27 -24.86 22.58
C THR A 20 -55.37 -25.56 21.75
N ALA A 21 -55.19 -25.67 20.42
CA ALA A 21 -55.37 -26.91 19.62
C ALA A 21 -55.04 -26.73 18.12
N ASN A 22 -54.41 -27.75 17.53
CA ASN A 22 -54.17 -27.97 16.09
C ASN A 22 -55.45 -27.97 15.24
N VAL A 23 -55.36 -27.55 13.96
CA VAL A 23 -55.78 -28.29 12.74
C VAL A 23 -55.30 -27.52 11.50
N GLU A 24 -54.75 -28.25 10.53
CA GLU A 24 -54.38 -27.80 9.19
C GLU A 24 -55.56 -27.22 8.40
N THR A 25 -55.37 -26.07 7.77
CA THR A 25 -56.04 -25.74 6.51
C THR A 25 -55.09 -25.00 5.59
N ARG A 26 -54.74 -25.65 4.46
CA ARG A 26 -54.23 -24.99 3.26
C ARG A 26 -55.14 -23.83 2.89
N ASN A 27 -54.58 -22.63 2.73
CA ASN A 27 -54.95 -21.76 1.62
C ASN A 27 -53.86 -20.75 1.31
N GLN A 28 -53.71 -20.54 0.01
CA GLN A 28 -52.70 -19.76 -0.69
C GLN A 28 -52.71 -18.29 -0.27
N THR A 29 -51.51 -17.72 -0.12
CA THR A 29 -51.16 -16.41 -0.71
C THR A 29 -49.64 -16.28 -0.71
N SER A 30 -49.04 -16.42 -1.89
CA SER A 30 -47.66 -16.03 -2.14
C SER A 30 -47.57 -14.51 -2.06
N PHE A 31 -46.95 -13.98 -1.02
CA PHE A 31 -46.44 -12.61 -1.06
C PHE A 31 -45.15 -12.62 -1.88
N LEU A 32 -45.30 -12.41 -3.19
CA LEU A 32 -44.22 -11.94 -4.04
C LEU A 32 -43.99 -10.47 -3.68
N GLU A 33 -43.00 -10.20 -2.85
CA GLU A 33 -42.36 -8.89 -2.84
C GLU A 33 -41.70 -8.70 -4.20
N THR A 34 -42.37 -7.97 -5.08
CA THR A 34 -41.78 -7.45 -6.30
C THR A 34 -40.72 -6.42 -5.92
N GLU A 35 -39.48 -6.87 -5.79
CA GLU A 35 -38.33 -5.99 -6.01
C GLU A 35 -38.52 -5.34 -7.38
N LYS A 36 -38.70 -4.01 -7.40
CA LYS A 36 -38.60 -3.24 -8.63
C LYS A 36 -37.17 -3.37 -9.14
N LYS A 37 -36.93 -4.38 -9.97
CA LYS A 37 -35.76 -4.47 -10.83
C LYS A 37 -35.84 -3.27 -11.77
N VAL A 38 -35.07 -2.23 -11.48
CA VAL A 38 -34.88 -1.10 -12.40
C VAL A 38 -34.27 -1.70 -13.67
N LEU A 39 -35.09 -1.83 -14.72
CA LEU A 39 -34.65 -2.29 -16.02
C LEU A 39 -33.68 -1.23 -16.56
N MET A 40 -32.38 -1.57 -16.57
CA MET A 40 -31.39 -0.77 -17.29
C MET A 40 -31.83 -0.68 -18.76
N PRO A 41 -31.75 0.50 -19.42
CA PRO A 41 -32.01 0.59 -20.84
C PRO A 41 -31.08 -0.38 -21.60
N ASP A 42 -31.58 -1.07 -22.63
CA ASP A 42 -30.87 -2.18 -23.32
C ASP A 42 -29.39 -1.88 -23.63
N SER A 43 -29.08 -0.63 -24.03
CA SER A 43 -27.70 -0.19 -24.31
C SER A 43 -26.75 -0.17 -23.09
N ALA A 44 -27.25 0.08 -21.88
CA ALA A 44 -26.45 0.12 -20.65
C ALA A 44 -26.16 -1.30 -20.12
N SER A 45 -27.14 -2.21 -20.28
CA SER A 45 -26.95 -3.64 -20.00
C SER A 45 -25.91 -4.27 -20.94
N GLU A 46 -25.97 -3.95 -22.23
CA GLU A 46 -24.95 -4.36 -23.21
C GLU A 46 -23.56 -3.77 -22.90
N GLY A 47 -23.50 -2.47 -22.56
CA GLY A 47 -22.25 -1.81 -22.17
C GLY A 47 -21.58 -2.45 -20.95
N LYS A 48 -22.36 -2.85 -19.95
CA LYS A 48 -21.87 -3.62 -18.80
C LYS A 48 -21.30 -4.97 -19.20
N GLN A 49 -21.99 -5.73 -20.06
CA GLN A 49 -21.52 -7.03 -20.51
C GLN A 49 -20.20 -6.92 -21.29
N LEU A 50 -20.08 -5.93 -22.18
CA LEU A 50 -18.85 -5.63 -22.88
C LEU A 50 -17.73 -5.22 -21.91
N ALA A 51 -18.02 -4.37 -20.93
CA ALA A 51 -17.05 -3.98 -19.90
C ALA A 51 -16.58 -5.20 -19.10
N MET A 52 -17.47 -6.10 -18.69
CA MET A 52 -17.08 -7.35 -18.05
C MET A 52 -16.22 -8.22 -18.98
N GLN A 53 -16.59 -8.35 -20.25
CA GLN A 53 -15.82 -9.15 -21.22
C GLN A 53 -14.40 -8.63 -21.43
N TYR A 54 -14.21 -7.32 -21.58
CA TYR A 54 -12.91 -6.73 -21.93
C TYR A 54 -12.12 -6.23 -20.71
N CYS A 55 -12.77 -5.68 -19.70
CA CYS A 55 -12.14 -4.97 -18.58
C CYS A 55 -11.95 -5.81 -17.30
N GLN A 56 -12.49 -7.03 -17.22
CA GLN A 56 -12.26 -7.94 -16.07
C GLN A 56 -11.23 -9.05 -16.34
N ARG A 57 -10.70 -9.14 -17.57
CA ARG A 57 -9.77 -10.22 -17.96
C ARG A 57 -8.43 -10.17 -17.22
N CYS A 58 -8.02 -8.97 -16.83
CA CYS A 58 -6.66 -8.72 -16.33
C CYS A 58 -6.61 -8.33 -14.84
N HIS A 59 -7.73 -8.08 -14.19
CA HIS A 59 -7.83 -7.72 -12.77
C HIS A 59 -9.30 -7.80 -12.36
N LEU A 60 -9.60 -7.60 -11.08
CA LEU A 60 -10.99 -7.51 -10.64
C LEU A 60 -11.75 -6.44 -11.43
N PHE A 61 -13.02 -6.70 -11.71
CA PHE A 61 -13.86 -5.80 -12.48
C PHE A 61 -13.94 -4.44 -11.77
N PRO A 62 -13.53 -3.34 -12.43
CA PRO A 62 -13.56 -2.05 -11.79
C PRO A 62 -14.97 -1.45 -11.92
N GLU A 63 -15.76 -1.54 -10.86
CA GLU A 63 -17.14 -1.03 -10.83
C GLU A 63 -17.19 0.50 -11.06
N PRO A 64 -18.18 1.04 -11.79
CA PRO A 64 -18.29 2.48 -12.05
C PRO A 64 -18.32 3.33 -10.77
N ALA A 65 -18.87 2.80 -9.67
CA ALA A 65 -18.97 3.50 -8.39
C ALA A 65 -17.61 3.78 -7.71
N LEU A 66 -16.51 3.19 -8.18
CA LEU A 66 -15.17 3.38 -7.59
C LEU A 66 -14.60 4.78 -7.79
N LEU A 67 -15.03 5.48 -8.84
CA LEU A 67 -14.53 6.80 -9.25
C LEU A 67 -15.68 7.65 -9.79
N ASP A 68 -15.49 8.96 -9.82
CA ASP A 68 -16.47 9.88 -10.42
C ASP A 68 -16.47 9.82 -11.95
N LYS A 69 -17.57 10.29 -12.53
CA LYS A 69 -17.80 10.38 -13.98
C LYS A 69 -16.68 11.11 -14.71
N TYR A 70 -16.17 12.20 -14.16
CA TYR A 70 -15.16 13.02 -14.84
C TYR A 70 -13.83 12.26 -14.93
N THR A 71 -13.39 11.64 -13.84
CA THR A 71 -12.18 10.82 -13.77
C THR A 71 -12.25 9.62 -14.71
N TRP A 72 -13.39 8.92 -14.74
CA TRP A 72 -13.63 7.85 -15.69
C TRP A 72 -13.49 8.31 -17.14
N ALA A 73 -14.21 9.36 -17.53
CA ALA A 73 -14.30 9.81 -18.91
C ALA A 73 -12.99 10.40 -19.44
N ASN A 74 -12.26 11.15 -18.61
CA ASN A 74 -11.13 11.96 -19.08
C ASN A 74 -9.77 11.30 -18.85
N SER A 75 -9.68 10.34 -17.92
CA SER A 75 -8.40 9.72 -17.55
C SER A 75 -8.41 8.20 -17.73
N VAL A 76 -9.23 7.49 -16.97
CA VAL A 76 -9.16 6.02 -16.89
C VAL A 76 -9.62 5.34 -18.18
N LEU A 77 -10.80 5.68 -18.71
CA LEU A 77 -11.31 5.08 -19.95
C LEU A 77 -10.41 5.36 -21.15
N PRO A 78 -9.90 6.58 -21.40
CA PRO A 78 -8.96 6.80 -22.50
C PRO A 78 -7.73 5.89 -22.44
N ASN A 79 -7.12 5.70 -21.26
CA ASN A 79 -5.98 4.79 -21.12
C ASN A 79 -6.37 3.33 -21.37
N MET A 80 -7.51 2.88 -20.82
CA MET A 80 -8.04 1.54 -21.07
C MET A 80 -8.34 1.31 -22.55
N GLY A 81 -8.89 2.31 -23.24
CA GLY A 81 -9.15 2.27 -24.68
C GLY A 81 -7.87 2.05 -25.47
N GLN A 82 -6.80 2.81 -25.17
CA GLN A 82 -5.50 2.62 -25.83
C GLN A 82 -4.93 1.21 -25.59
N ARG A 83 -5.09 0.65 -24.38
CA ARG A 83 -4.67 -0.74 -24.07
C ARG A 83 -5.49 -1.81 -24.82
N LEU A 84 -6.69 -1.46 -25.27
CA LEU A 84 -7.52 -2.28 -26.16
C LEU A 84 -7.32 -1.96 -27.65
N GLY A 85 -6.35 -1.10 -27.98
CA GLY A 85 -6.03 -0.72 -29.37
C GLY A 85 -6.94 0.36 -29.96
N VAL A 86 -7.82 0.98 -29.16
CA VAL A 86 -8.63 2.13 -29.59
C VAL A 86 -7.71 3.35 -29.78
N LYS A 87 -7.78 3.99 -30.94
CA LYS A 87 -6.96 5.15 -31.28
C LYS A 87 -7.75 6.44 -31.06
N PHE A 88 -7.11 7.42 -30.43
CA PHE A 88 -7.66 8.75 -30.21
C PHE A 88 -6.81 9.76 -30.99
N PRO A 89 -7.38 10.64 -31.82
CA PRO A 89 -6.62 11.53 -32.70
C PRO A 89 -5.55 12.37 -32.02
N ASP A 90 -5.82 12.82 -30.79
CA ASP A 90 -4.94 13.72 -30.03
C ASP A 90 -4.17 13.02 -28.90
N LYS A 91 -4.14 11.67 -28.88
CA LYS A 91 -3.42 10.91 -27.84
C LYS A 91 -2.54 9.83 -28.45
N ASP A 92 -1.25 10.13 -28.55
CA ASP A 92 -0.21 9.15 -28.82
C ASP A 92 0.40 8.69 -27.48
N PRO A 93 0.27 7.39 -27.11
CA PRO A 93 0.84 6.89 -25.85
C PRO A 93 2.38 6.84 -25.86
N PHE A 94 3.04 7.14 -26.99
CA PHE A 94 4.50 7.12 -27.13
C PHE A 94 5.13 8.52 -27.23
N ALA A 95 4.34 9.59 -27.34
CA ALA A 95 4.84 10.93 -27.69
C ALA A 95 5.93 11.48 -26.74
N ASP A 96 5.83 11.19 -25.45
CA ASP A 96 6.72 11.74 -24.41
C ASP A 96 7.81 10.73 -23.96
N LEU A 97 7.94 9.59 -24.65
CA LEU A 97 8.85 8.53 -24.25
C LEU A 97 10.25 8.70 -24.84
N LEU A 98 11.26 8.32 -24.07
CA LEU A 98 12.61 8.13 -24.59
C LEU A 98 12.64 6.92 -25.56
N PRO A 99 13.51 6.91 -26.58
CA PRO A 99 13.56 5.82 -27.57
C PRO A 99 13.72 4.42 -26.96
N GLU A 100 14.53 4.31 -25.91
CA GLU A 100 14.76 3.05 -25.18
C GLU A 100 13.50 2.57 -24.47
N GLU A 101 12.73 3.51 -23.90
CA GLU A 101 11.46 3.23 -23.22
C GLU A 101 10.37 2.84 -24.22
N GLU A 102 10.23 3.61 -25.31
CA GLU A 102 9.30 3.32 -26.39
C GLU A 102 9.52 1.90 -26.96
N LYS A 103 10.78 1.53 -27.19
CA LYS A 103 11.15 0.20 -27.67
C LYS A 103 10.65 -0.91 -26.75
N GLU A 104 10.82 -0.76 -25.44
CA GLU A 104 10.35 -1.75 -24.47
C GLU A 104 8.83 -1.80 -24.38
N ILE A 105 8.13 -0.66 -24.36
CA ILE A 105 6.66 -0.62 -24.33
C ILE A 105 6.06 -1.24 -25.59
N ARG A 106 6.65 -0.99 -26.77
CA ARG A 106 6.25 -1.65 -28.03
C ARG A 106 6.51 -3.16 -27.99
N ARG A 107 7.66 -3.59 -27.46
CA ARG A 107 7.99 -5.03 -27.30
C ARG A 107 6.98 -5.76 -26.39
N LEU A 108 6.49 -5.08 -25.36
CA LEU A 108 5.49 -5.61 -24.44
C LEU A 108 4.07 -5.61 -25.02
N ASN A 109 3.84 -4.95 -26.17
CA ASN A 109 2.54 -4.82 -26.81
C ASN A 109 1.45 -4.26 -25.86
N ILE A 110 1.82 -3.28 -25.03
CA ILE A 110 0.91 -2.65 -24.06
C ILE A 110 -0.22 -1.88 -24.75
N TYR A 111 0.10 -1.24 -25.88
CA TYR A 111 -0.84 -0.48 -26.71
C TYR A 111 -0.89 -1.12 -28.11
N PRO A 112 -1.78 -2.10 -28.35
CA PRO A 112 -1.83 -2.82 -29.61
C PRO A 112 -2.13 -1.91 -30.82
N ASP A 113 -1.61 -2.28 -31.99
CA ASP A 113 -1.94 -1.60 -33.25
C ASP A 113 -3.36 -1.93 -33.74
N ALA A 114 -3.80 -3.18 -33.53
CA ALA A 114 -5.14 -3.64 -33.86
C ALA A 114 -6.10 -3.50 -32.68
N ALA A 115 -7.26 -2.87 -32.91
CA ALA A 115 -8.31 -2.76 -31.90
C ALA A 115 -8.93 -4.13 -31.60
N GLN A 116 -9.14 -4.42 -30.31
CA GLN A 116 -9.75 -5.67 -29.84
C GLN A 116 -11.28 -5.66 -29.90
N LEU A 117 -11.88 -4.49 -30.14
CA LEU A 117 -13.31 -4.26 -30.24
C LEU A 117 -13.60 -3.11 -31.21
N SER A 118 -14.83 -3.06 -31.71
CA SER A 118 -15.28 -1.97 -32.58
C SER A 118 -15.50 -0.66 -31.81
N ASN A 119 -15.45 0.48 -32.51
CA ASN A 119 -15.76 1.78 -31.91
C ASN A 119 -17.16 1.83 -31.29
N ALA A 120 -18.14 1.16 -31.92
CA ALA A 120 -19.51 1.09 -31.40
C ALA A 120 -19.59 0.32 -30.07
N GLU A 121 -18.81 -0.75 -29.91
CA GLU A 121 -18.72 -1.48 -28.63
C GLU A 121 -18.01 -0.65 -27.56
N TRP A 122 -16.92 0.04 -27.93
CA TRP A 122 -16.20 0.93 -27.02
C TRP A 122 -17.10 2.08 -26.51
N GLU A 123 -17.89 2.70 -27.38
CA GLU A 123 -18.85 3.75 -27.01
C GLU A 123 -19.91 3.24 -26.01
N LYS A 124 -20.36 1.99 -26.14
CA LYS A 124 -21.28 1.37 -25.16
C LYS A 124 -20.61 1.20 -23.79
N ILE A 125 -19.34 0.81 -23.73
CA ILE A 125 -18.58 0.73 -22.48
C ILE A 125 -18.45 2.11 -21.84
N VAL A 126 -18.03 3.12 -22.62
CA VAL A 126 -17.90 4.51 -22.14
C VAL A 126 -19.24 5.03 -21.62
N LYS A 127 -20.34 4.76 -22.33
CA LYS A 127 -21.69 5.13 -21.91
C LYS A 127 -22.09 4.45 -20.61
N TYR A 128 -21.80 3.16 -20.43
CA TYR A 128 -22.09 2.45 -19.18
C TYR A 128 -21.37 3.11 -17.98
N TYR A 129 -20.05 3.30 -18.06
CA TYR A 129 -19.29 3.92 -16.98
C TYR A 129 -19.74 5.35 -16.69
N THR A 130 -19.95 6.15 -17.73
CA THR A 130 -20.40 7.53 -17.55
C THR A 130 -21.86 7.61 -17.09
N GLN A 131 -22.73 6.63 -17.33
CA GLN A 131 -24.10 6.70 -16.81
C GLN A 131 -24.18 6.26 -15.34
N GLU A 132 -23.40 5.25 -14.95
CA GLU A 132 -23.50 4.62 -13.63
C GLU A 132 -22.52 5.20 -12.60
N ALA A 133 -21.43 5.85 -13.02
CA ALA A 133 -20.50 6.49 -12.10
C ALA A 133 -21.14 7.69 -11.38
N PRO A 134 -20.83 7.90 -10.10
CA PRO A 134 -21.30 9.07 -9.35
C PRO A 134 -20.76 10.36 -10.00
N PRO A 135 -21.46 11.50 -9.82
CA PRO A 135 -21.02 12.78 -10.38
C PRO A 135 -19.73 13.29 -9.72
N GLU A 136 -19.52 12.97 -8.45
CA GLU A 136 -18.38 13.38 -7.63
C GLU A 136 -17.82 12.15 -6.89
N PRO A 137 -16.56 12.16 -6.45
CA PRO A 137 -16.00 11.09 -5.63
C PRO A 137 -16.87 10.88 -4.37
N LEU A 138 -17.17 9.62 -4.06
CA LEU A 138 -17.95 9.30 -2.87
C LEU A 138 -17.21 9.78 -1.62
N PRO A 139 -17.92 10.30 -0.60
CA PRO A 139 -17.28 10.74 0.63
C PRO A 139 -16.77 9.54 1.43
N GLN A 140 -15.62 9.72 2.07
CA GLN A 140 -15.10 8.78 3.05
C GLN A 140 -15.98 8.72 4.29
N LYS A 141 -15.98 7.56 4.97
CA LYS A 141 -16.60 7.41 6.29
C LYS A 141 -16.04 8.49 7.24
N PRO A 142 -16.85 9.02 8.18
CA PRO A 142 -16.35 9.99 9.16
C PRO A 142 -15.11 9.45 9.88
N GLN A 143 -14.07 10.27 9.94
CA GLN A 143 -12.88 9.95 10.72
C GLN A 143 -13.22 10.04 12.21
N PRO A 144 -12.76 9.08 13.04
CA PRO A 144 -12.76 9.25 14.49
C PRO A 144 -12.06 10.55 14.89
N PRO A 145 -12.43 11.17 16.03
CA PRO A 145 -11.71 12.35 16.53
C PRO A 145 -10.22 12.08 16.65
N VAL A 146 -9.42 12.99 16.09
CA VAL A 146 -7.95 12.94 16.16
C VAL A 146 -7.51 13.99 17.19
N SER A 147 -6.71 13.57 18.16
CA SER A 147 -6.06 14.49 19.10
C SER A 147 -4.82 15.09 18.48
N ASP A 148 -4.60 16.41 18.59
CA ASP A 148 -3.33 17.04 18.19
C ASP A 148 -2.22 16.85 19.24
N GLN A 149 -2.49 16.06 20.29
CA GLN A 149 -1.53 15.73 21.34
C GLN A 149 -1.04 14.29 21.18
N LEU A 150 0.27 14.17 20.94
CA LEU A 150 0.99 12.91 20.89
C LEU A 150 1.79 12.73 22.19
N ALA A 151 1.13 12.28 23.26
CA ALA A 151 1.72 12.29 24.61
C ALA A 151 2.86 11.27 24.81
N LEU A 152 2.83 10.16 24.06
CA LEU A 152 3.82 9.08 24.19
C LEU A 152 5.19 9.45 23.59
N PHE A 153 5.22 10.33 22.60
CA PHE A 153 6.43 10.63 21.84
C PHE A 153 6.85 12.09 21.97
N SER A 154 8.16 12.30 22.05
CA SER A 154 8.79 13.60 21.85
C SER A 154 9.31 13.72 20.41
N ALA A 155 9.03 14.84 19.76
CA ALA A 155 9.34 15.03 18.34
C ALA A 155 10.59 15.89 18.12
N ARG A 156 11.48 15.47 17.22
CA ARG A 156 12.69 16.20 16.82
C ARG A 156 12.91 16.11 15.31
N GLU A 157 12.98 17.26 14.65
CA GLU A 157 13.36 17.37 13.24
C GLU A 157 14.85 17.08 13.03
N ILE A 158 15.19 16.36 11.96
CA ILE A 158 16.57 16.04 11.60
C ILE A 158 16.79 16.33 10.12
N THR A 159 17.88 17.04 9.84
CA THR A 159 18.36 17.37 8.50
C THR A 159 19.79 16.87 8.36
N VAL A 160 20.05 16.10 7.30
CA VAL A 160 21.35 15.43 7.06
C VAL A 160 22.11 16.00 5.87
N SER A 161 21.44 16.76 4.98
CA SER A 161 22.07 17.45 3.85
C SER A 161 21.51 18.84 3.62
N ASP A 162 22.24 19.63 2.84
CA ASP A 162 21.88 21.02 2.49
C ASP A 162 20.83 21.10 1.35
N HIS A 163 20.20 19.98 0.99
CA HIS A 163 19.16 19.97 -0.04
C HIS A 163 17.91 20.68 0.47
N ALA A 164 17.47 21.71 -0.26
CA ALA A 164 16.31 22.51 0.12
C ALA A 164 14.98 21.73 0.13
N VAL A 165 14.91 20.60 -0.59
CA VAL A 165 13.70 19.79 -0.73
C VAL A 165 14.05 18.31 -0.46
N PRO A 166 13.55 17.74 0.64
CA PRO A 166 13.77 16.34 0.99
C PRO A 166 13.25 15.35 -0.04
N LYS A 167 14.04 14.30 -0.29
CA LYS A 167 13.68 13.19 -1.17
C LYS A 167 14.17 11.85 -0.61
N THR A 168 13.90 11.61 0.67
CA THR A 168 14.29 10.39 1.38
C THR A 168 13.55 9.17 0.82
N THR A 169 14.30 8.18 0.33
CA THR A 169 13.78 6.95 -0.31
C THR A 169 13.96 5.69 0.53
N LEU A 170 14.83 5.73 1.54
CA LEU A 170 15.15 4.59 2.38
C LEU A 170 15.42 5.06 3.82
N LEU A 171 14.87 4.33 4.79
CA LEU A 171 15.29 4.35 6.18
C LEU A 171 15.51 2.91 6.62
N LYS A 172 16.73 2.57 7.06
CA LYS A 172 17.04 1.24 7.62
C LYS A 172 17.99 1.31 8.80
N TYR A 173 17.62 0.68 9.90
CA TYR A 173 18.41 0.66 11.12
C TYR A 173 19.17 -0.67 11.26
N ASP A 174 20.49 -0.59 11.40
CA ASP A 174 21.29 -1.73 11.82
C ASP A 174 21.37 -1.77 13.35
N ARG A 175 20.71 -2.76 13.95
CA ARG A 175 20.73 -2.95 15.41
C ARG A 175 22.14 -3.30 15.93
N THR A 176 22.99 -3.91 15.10
CA THR A 176 24.33 -4.37 15.50
C THR A 176 25.29 -3.20 15.66
N SER A 177 25.38 -2.34 14.64
CA SER A 177 26.21 -1.13 14.68
C SER A 177 25.51 0.06 15.34
N SER A 178 24.19 -0.02 15.52
CA SER A 178 23.33 1.07 16.00
C SER A 178 23.40 2.30 15.10
N GLN A 179 23.41 2.05 13.80
CA GLN A 179 23.46 3.08 12.76
C GLN A 179 22.16 3.12 11.97
N LEU A 180 21.71 4.33 11.66
CA LEU A 180 20.57 4.55 10.77
C LEU A 180 21.08 4.94 9.39
N TYR A 181 20.66 4.19 8.38
CA TYR A 181 20.95 4.45 6.98
C TYR A 181 19.78 5.19 6.35
N VAL A 182 20.07 6.32 5.72
CA VAL A 182 19.10 7.24 5.13
C VAL A 182 19.43 7.41 3.65
N GLY A 183 18.60 6.85 2.79
CA GLY A 183 18.75 6.95 1.35
C GLY A 183 18.01 8.16 0.77
N ASP A 184 18.56 8.73 -0.29
CA ASP A 184 18.02 9.90 -0.97
C ASP A 184 17.93 9.68 -2.49
N ALA A 185 16.84 10.15 -3.11
CA ALA A 185 16.62 10.06 -4.55
C ALA A 185 17.66 10.83 -5.39
N GLN A 186 18.57 11.58 -4.77
CA GLN A 186 19.70 12.26 -5.40
C GLN A 186 20.95 11.38 -5.40
N ASN A 187 20.76 10.06 -5.30
CA ASN A 187 21.80 9.04 -5.32
C ASN A 187 22.79 9.16 -4.16
N ALA A 188 22.28 9.42 -2.95
CA ALA A 188 23.07 9.45 -1.73
C ALA A 188 22.53 8.44 -0.71
N LEU A 189 23.43 7.90 0.10
CA LEU A 189 23.12 7.12 1.28
C LEU A 189 23.92 7.66 2.46
N TYR A 190 23.23 8.30 3.40
CA TYR A 190 23.79 8.86 4.61
C TYR A 190 23.75 7.82 5.73
N VAL A 191 24.80 7.78 6.56
CA VAL A 191 24.89 6.88 7.71
C VAL A 191 24.96 7.72 8.98
N LEU A 192 24.00 7.55 9.87
CA LEU A 192 23.90 8.29 11.13
C LEU A 192 24.26 7.41 12.31
N ASP A 193 24.93 8.00 13.30
CA ASP A 193 25.19 7.34 14.58
C ASP A 193 23.93 7.31 15.48
N SER A 194 24.02 6.70 16.65
CA SER A 194 22.92 6.60 17.62
C SER A 194 22.45 7.96 18.16
N ALA A 195 23.22 9.03 17.98
CA ALA A 195 22.81 10.40 18.31
C ALA A 195 22.21 11.14 17.10
N PHE A 196 22.01 10.45 15.99
CA PHE A 196 21.54 10.97 14.70
C PHE A 196 22.49 11.99 14.06
N ARG A 197 23.80 11.88 14.32
CA ARG A 197 24.83 12.69 13.66
C ARG A 197 25.37 11.97 12.44
N LEU A 198 25.64 12.72 11.38
CA LEU A 198 26.22 12.18 10.15
C LEU A 198 27.62 11.60 10.43
N SER A 199 27.76 10.29 10.19
CA SER A 199 29.00 9.53 10.38
C SER A 199 29.67 9.18 9.06
N ASP A 200 28.90 8.96 7.99
CA ASP A 200 29.41 8.63 6.66
C ASP A 200 28.41 8.99 5.56
N THR A 201 28.89 9.13 4.33
CA THR A 201 28.06 9.38 3.14
C THR A 201 28.58 8.57 1.96
N TRP A 202 27.68 7.85 1.30
CA TRP A 202 27.96 7.10 0.08
C TRP A 202 27.24 7.74 -1.11
N TRP A 203 27.99 7.97 -2.19
CA TRP A 203 27.44 8.43 -3.46
C TRP A 203 27.22 7.23 -4.37
N LEU A 204 25.99 7.11 -4.87
CA LEU A 204 25.51 5.99 -5.64
C LEU A 204 25.29 6.42 -7.10
N ASP A 205 25.09 5.44 -7.98
CA ASP A 205 24.68 5.68 -9.37
C ASP A 205 23.16 5.88 -9.49
N THR A 206 22.41 5.35 -8.53
CA THR A 206 20.95 5.23 -8.56
C THR A 206 20.37 5.32 -7.14
N PRO A 207 19.10 5.72 -6.97
CA PRO A 207 18.49 5.84 -5.64
C PRO A 207 18.40 4.50 -4.90
N PRO A 208 18.81 4.45 -3.62
CA PRO A 208 18.64 3.28 -2.77
C PRO A 208 17.18 3.14 -2.32
N THR A 209 16.68 1.91 -2.29
CA THR A 209 15.28 1.61 -1.94
C THR A 209 15.11 0.62 -0.79
N ASP A 210 16.08 -0.27 -0.58
CA ASP A 210 16.03 -1.23 0.52
C ASP A 210 17.44 -1.70 0.92
N MET A 211 17.57 -2.24 2.14
CA MET A 211 18.85 -2.71 2.66
C MET A 211 18.68 -3.82 3.72
N ASP A 212 19.61 -4.77 3.72
CA ASP A 212 19.72 -5.86 4.70
C ASP A 212 21.14 -5.91 5.31
N PHE A 213 21.27 -6.49 6.51
CA PHE A 213 22.48 -6.57 7.32
C PHE A 213 22.83 -8.03 7.63
N PRO A 214 23.39 -8.78 6.66
CA PRO A 214 23.76 -10.18 6.86
C PRO A 214 24.85 -10.33 7.94
N ARG A 215 24.77 -11.41 8.72
CA ARG A 215 25.78 -11.70 9.76
C ARG A 215 27.14 -11.97 9.12
N ASN A 216 28.18 -11.32 9.64
CA ASN A 216 29.57 -11.48 9.21
C ASN A 216 29.80 -11.18 7.71
N ALA A 217 28.94 -10.37 7.10
CA ALA A 217 29.09 -9.91 5.73
C ALA A 217 28.76 -8.41 5.64
N PRO A 218 29.21 -7.71 4.59
CA PRO A 218 28.84 -6.31 4.38
C PRO A 218 27.33 -6.15 4.20
N PRO A 219 26.76 -4.96 4.52
CA PRO A 219 25.37 -4.66 4.22
C PRO A 219 25.05 -4.88 2.74
N SER A 220 23.86 -5.40 2.45
CA SER A 220 23.37 -5.59 1.08
C SER A 220 22.39 -4.46 0.74
N LEU A 221 22.68 -3.71 -0.32
CA LEU A 221 21.96 -2.52 -0.76
C LEU A 221 21.22 -2.77 -2.08
N LEU A 222 19.92 -2.47 -2.10
CA LEU A 222 19.09 -2.48 -3.28
C LEU A 222 18.93 -1.05 -3.82
N THR A 223 19.08 -0.90 -5.14
CA THR A 223 18.83 0.36 -5.84
C THR A 223 17.86 0.18 -7.00
N ILE A 224 17.03 1.21 -7.25
CA ILE A 224 15.88 1.12 -8.16
C ILE A 224 16.25 1.27 -9.64
N GLY A 225 17.39 1.90 -9.95
CA GLY A 225 17.65 2.39 -11.30
C GLY A 225 16.97 3.74 -11.53
N ILE A 226 15.94 3.78 -12.37
CA ILE A 226 15.15 4.98 -12.66
C ILE A 226 13.99 5.06 -11.67
N PHE A 227 13.91 6.17 -10.94
CA PHE A 227 12.88 6.38 -9.93
C PHE A 227 11.46 6.59 -10.51
N PRO A 228 11.27 7.45 -11.55
CA PRO A 228 9.99 7.52 -12.27
C PRO A 228 9.60 6.19 -12.94
N PRO A 229 8.32 6.01 -13.35
CA PRO A 229 7.90 4.85 -14.11
C PRO A 229 8.76 4.62 -15.36
N SER A 230 9.32 3.42 -15.48
CA SER A 230 10.15 2.99 -16.61
C SER A 230 10.15 1.45 -16.72
N GLU A 231 10.31 0.95 -17.95
CA GLU A 231 10.57 -0.45 -18.28
C GLU A 231 12.06 -0.81 -18.29
N GLN A 232 12.95 0.17 -18.14
CA GLN A 232 14.39 -0.08 -18.15
C GLN A 232 14.83 -0.87 -16.91
N LYS A 233 15.66 -1.88 -17.14
CA LYS A 233 16.18 -2.78 -16.11
C LYS A 233 17.53 -2.28 -15.61
N LEU A 234 17.51 -1.23 -14.78
CA LEU A 234 18.72 -0.59 -14.26
C LEU A 234 18.90 -0.80 -12.75
N GLY A 235 18.00 -1.53 -12.09
CA GLY A 235 18.10 -1.81 -10.68
C GLY A 235 19.20 -2.81 -10.35
N ARG A 236 19.73 -2.70 -9.12
CA ARG A 236 20.88 -3.49 -8.66
C ARG A 236 20.69 -3.93 -7.21
N LEU A 237 21.23 -5.09 -6.86
CA LEU A 237 21.42 -5.53 -5.47
C LEU A 237 22.91 -5.79 -5.27
N MET A 238 23.55 -5.10 -4.34
CA MET A 238 25.01 -5.12 -4.19
C MET A 238 25.47 -5.08 -2.74
N SER A 239 26.67 -5.58 -2.46
CA SER A 239 27.34 -5.38 -1.17
C SER A 239 27.86 -3.94 -1.03
N LEU A 240 27.61 -3.30 0.11
CA LEU A 240 28.14 -1.97 0.44
C LEU A 240 29.53 -2.11 1.10
N GLU A 241 30.57 -1.99 0.28
CA GLU A 241 31.98 -2.16 0.70
C GLU A 241 32.84 -0.94 0.34
N LYS A 242 33.72 -0.49 1.26
CA LYS A 242 34.66 0.62 0.99
C LYS A 242 35.86 0.18 0.14
N THR A 243 36.20 -1.09 0.22
CA THR A 243 37.31 -1.71 -0.54
C THR A 243 36.76 -2.92 -1.25
N ALA A 244 37.04 -3.03 -2.55
CA ALA A 244 36.66 -4.22 -3.30
C ALA A 244 37.24 -5.47 -2.62
N GLY A 245 36.36 -6.42 -2.28
CA GLY A 245 36.77 -7.75 -1.85
C GLY A 245 37.47 -8.52 -2.99
N PRO A 246 37.98 -9.74 -2.71
CA PRO A 246 38.43 -10.65 -3.74
C PRO A 246 37.39 -10.80 -4.87
N ALA A 247 37.85 -10.90 -6.12
CA ALA A 247 36.93 -11.05 -7.25
C ALA A 247 35.99 -12.25 -7.04
N GLY A 248 34.68 -12.02 -7.13
CA GLY A 248 33.66 -13.05 -6.96
C GLY A 248 33.14 -13.26 -5.53
N THR A 249 33.57 -12.47 -4.54
CA THR A 249 33.03 -12.54 -3.16
C THR A 249 31.97 -11.48 -2.86
N SER A 250 31.95 -10.37 -3.61
CA SER A 250 31.02 -9.26 -3.40
C SER A 250 29.72 -9.47 -4.18
N LEU A 251 28.57 -9.30 -3.54
CA LEU A 251 27.27 -9.34 -4.18
C LEU A 251 27.16 -8.19 -5.20
N ASN A 252 26.75 -8.50 -6.43
CA ASN A 252 26.47 -7.49 -7.46
C ASN A 252 25.54 -8.06 -8.53
N ILE A 253 24.25 -8.08 -8.22
CA ILE A 253 23.17 -8.45 -9.14
C ILE A 253 22.73 -7.20 -9.87
N GLN A 254 22.58 -7.31 -11.19
CA GLN A 254 22.24 -6.19 -12.07
C GLN A 254 21.04 -6.53 -12.94
N LEU A 255 20.55 -5.55 -13.71
CA LEU A 255 19.45 -5.71 -14.64
C LEU A 255 18.13 -6.11 -13.98
N LEU A 256 17.91 -5.65 -12.74
CA LEU A 256 16.65 -5.86 -12.03
C LEU A 256 15.57 -4.88 -12.56
N PRO A 257 14.32 -5.33 -12.72
CA PRO A 257 13.24 -4.53 -13.28
C PRO A 257 12.64 -3.59 -12.22
N ARG A 258 13.28 -2.43 -12.04
CA ARG A 258 12.87 -1.37 -11.11
C ARG A 258 12.53 -1.90 -9.70
N PRO A 259 13.48 -2.56 -9.01
CA PRO A 259 13.20 -3.25 -7.76
C PRO A 259 13.04 -2.26 -6.60
N VAL A 260 12.12 -2.58 -5.69
CA VAL A 260 11.76 -1.67 -4.58
C VAL A 260 12.00 -2.25 -3.20
N GLN A 261 12.10 -3.57 -3.08
CA GLN A 261 12.29 -4.28 -1.81
C GLN A 261 12.89 -5.67 -2.07
N PHE A 262 13.64 -6.21 -1.11
CA PHE A 262 14.05 -7.61 -1.13
C PHE A 262 14.04 -8.23 0.27
N ALA A 263 13.96 -9.56 0.34
CA ALA A 263 14.08 -10.31 1.58
C ALA A 263 15.00 -11.51 1.39
N SER A 264 15.62 -11.98 2.48
CA SER A 264 16.55 -13.12 2.47
C SER A 264 16.11 -14.24 3.41
N ALA A 265 16.16 -15.49 2.94
CA ALA A 265 15.89 -16.69 3.73
C ALA A 265 16.34 -17.96 2.98
N ASP A 266 16.55 -19.06 3.68
CA ASP A 266 16.82 -20.38 3.09
C ASP A 266 15.52 -21.01 2.52
N LEU A 267 15.18 -20.66 1.29
CA LEU A 267 13.89 -21.01 0.66
C LEU A 267 13.86 -22.44 0.14
N ASN A 268 15.01 -22.96 -0.28
CA ASN A 268 15.15 -24.31 -0.78
C ASN A 268 15.56 -25.33 0.32
N MET A 269 15.86 -24.85 1.53
CA MET A 269 16.29 -25.61 2.71
C MET A 269 17.67 -26.28 2.53
N ASP A 270 18.59 -25.64 1.81
CA ASP A 270 19.95 -26.12 1.58
C ASP A 270 20.99 -25.57 2.58
N GLY A 271 20.56 -24.74 3.53
CA GLY A 271 21.40 -24.11 4.54
C GLY A 271 22.01 -22.77 4.12
N LYS A 272 21.65 -22.22 2.96
CA LYS A 272 22.09 -20.91 2.48
C LYS A 272 20.91 -19.98 2.30
N ASN A 273 21.15 -18.69 2.51
CA ASN A 273 20.11 -17.71 2.23
C ASN A 273 19.99 -17.46 0.73
N ASP A 274 18.74 -17.47 0.27
CA ASP A 274 18.29 -17.05 -1.05
C ASP A 274 17.75 -15.61 -0.98
N ALA A 275 17.59 -14.96 -2.13
CA ALA A 275 17.06 -13.61 -2.21
C ALA A 275 15.72 -13.57 -2.93
N VAL A 276 14.66 -13.08 -2.29
CA VAL A 276 13.38 -12.75 -2.94
C VAL A 276 13.41 -11.29 -3.36
N ILE A 277 13.22 -11.02 -4.66
CA ILE A 277 13.28 -9.67 -5.23
C ILE A 277 11.88 -9.20 -5.64
N CYS A 278 11.44 -8.07 -5.08
CA CYS A 278 10.26 -7.35 -5.53
C CYS A 278 10.61 -6.44 -6.71
N GLY A 279 10.60 -7.02 -7.92
CA GLY A 279 10.73 -6.26 -9.16
C GLY A 279 9.42 -5.55 -9.50
N PHE A 280 9.25 -4.32 -9.02
CA PHE A 280 8.01 -3.58 -9.20
C PHE A 280 7.70 -3.40 -10.70
N GLY A 281 8.61 -2.81 -11.46
CA GLY A 281 8.46 -2.50 -12.90
C GLY A 281 7.20 -1.67 -13.23
N ASN A 282 7.18 -0.92 -14.34
CA ASN A 282 5.95 -0.20 -14.70
C ASN A 282 4.94 -1.13 -15.41
N HIS A 283 5.37 -1.88 -16.42
CA HIS A 283 4.56 -2.89 -17.12
C HIS A 283 5.26 -4.26 -17.21
N SER A 284 6.56 -4.34 -16.93
CA SER A 284 7.39 -5.56 -17.03
C SER A 284 8.16 -5.91 -15.75
N GLY A 285 7.51 -5.78 -14.59
CA GLY A 285 8.01 -6.29 -13.31
C GLY A 285 7.80 -7.79 -13.12
N LYS A 286 8.33 -8.31 -12.01
CA LYS A 286 8.18 -9.71 -11.58
C LYS A 286 8.50 -9.85 -10.10
N LEU A 287 7.91 -10.86 -9.49
CA LEU A 287 8.36 -11.43 -8.22
C LEU A 287 9.18 -12.70 -8.51
N CYS A 288 10.43 -12.72 -8.09
CA CYS A 288 11.31 -13.89 -8.24
C CYS A 288 12.15 -14.12 -6.99
N TRP A 289 12.72 -15.33 -6.88
CA TRP A 289 13.78 -15.60 -5.94
C TRP A 289 15.03 -16.14 -6.65
N LEU A 290 16.20 -15.91 -6.05
CA LEU A 290 17.52 -16.27 -6.56
C LEU A 290 18.20 -17.20 -5.56
N ASP A 291 18.49 -18.44 -5.99
CA ASP A 291 19.21 -19.42 -5.17
C ASP A 291 20.61 -18.88 -4.85
N ASN A 292 20.91 -18.73 -3.55
CA ASN A 292 22.20 -18.24 -3.06
C ASN A 292 22.64 -16.93 -3.74
N PHE A 293 21.68 -16.02 -4.01
CA PHE A 293 21.90 -14.73 -4.66
C PHE A 293 22.52 -14.84 -6.08
N GLN A 294 22.30 -15.95 -6.78
CA GLN A 294 22.83 -16.19 -8.13
C GLN A 294 21.79 -15.87 -9.22
N PRO A 295 22.02 -14.85 -10.07
CA PRO A 295 21.06 -14.47 -11.13
C PRO A 295 20.77 -15.59 -12.14
N GLU A 296 21.73 -16.48 -12.38
CA GLU A 296 21.60 -17.64 -13.26
C GLU A 296 20.70 -18.75 -12.68
N LYS A 297 20.44 -18.72 -11.37
CA LYS A 297 19.53 -19.61 -10.68
C LYS A 297 18.24 -18.89 -10.25
N GLU A 298 17.69 -18.13 -11.19
CA GLU A 298 16.43 -17.42 -10.97
C GLU A 298 15.22 -18.36 -11.05
N HIS A 299 14.32 -18.19 -10.09
CA HIS A 299 13.02 -18.85 -10.04
C HIS A 299 11.92 -17.79 -9.98
N ILE A 300 11.10 -17.72 -11.03
CA ILE A 300 9.99 -16.77 -11.11
C ILE A 300 8.81 -17.31 -10.29
N LEU A 301 8.39 -16.54 -9.28
CA LEU A 301 7.19 -16.81 -8.49
C LEU A 301 5.95 -16.26 -9.19
N LYS A 302 6.05 -15.03 -9.70
CA LYS A 302 4.96 -14.36 -10.43
C LYS A 302 5.49 -13.41 -11.47
N ASN A 303 5.14 -13.64 -12.74
CA ASN A 303 5.58 -12.83 -13.87
C ASN A 303 4.62 -11.68 -14.16
N LEU A 304 4.39 -10.80 -13.17
CA LEU A 304 3.54 -9.63 -13.27
C LEU A 304 4.20 -8.42 -12.57
N PRO A 305 3.95 -7.19 -13.04
CA PRO A 305 4.41 -5.98 -12.36
C PRO A 305 3.71 -5.78 -11.01
N GLY A 306 4.20 -4.80 -10.25
CA GLY A 306 3.61 -4.34 -9.01
C GLY A 306 4.06 -5.09 -7.76
N ALA A 307 5.02 -6.02 -7.85
CA ALA A 307 5.64 -6.63 -6.67
C ALA A 307 6.28 -5.53 -5.82
N ARG A 308 5.69 -5.24 -4.65
CA ARG A 308 6.04 -4.04 -3.86
C ARG A 308 6.69 -4.36 -2.52
N LYS A 309 6.29 -5.47 -1.90
CA LYS A 309 6.84 -5.92 -0.62
C LYS A 309 6.65 -7.43 -0.46
N VAL A 310 7.61 -8.08 0.17
CA VAL A 310 7.46 -9.42 0.73
C VAL A 310 7.74 -9.47 2.23
N GLU A 311 7.17 -10.48 2.87
CA GLU A 311 7.58 -10.97 4.19
C GLU A 311 7.74 -12.49 4.11
N ILE A 312 8.71 -13.03 4.84
CA ILE A 312 9.01 -14.47 4.86
C ILE A 312 8.73 -14.99 6.27
N ALA A 313 7.86 -15.97 6.37
CA ALA A 313 7.45 -16.57 7.64
C ALA A 313 6.96 -18.01 7.43
N ASP A 314 6.97 -18.82 8.47
CA ASP A 314 6.27 -20.11 8.49
C ASP A 314 4.77 -19.86 8.68
N PHE A 315 4.09 -19.53 7.59
CA PHE A 315 2.72 -18.99 7.63
C PHE A 315 1.69 -20.08 7.92
N ASN A 316 1.97 -21.33 7.57
CA ASN A 316 1.10 -22.49 7.82
C ASN A 316 1.59 -23.43 8.93
N HIS A 317 2.65 -23.07 9.65
CA HIS A 317 3.25 -23.83 10.74
C HIS A 317 3.81 -25.21 10.34
N ASP A 318 4.30 -25.36 9.10
CA ASP A 318 4.94 -26.58 8.61
C ASP A 318 6.48 -26.56 8.73
N LYS A 319 7.03 -25.51 9.35
CA LYS A 319 8.46 -25.24 9.57
C LYS A 319 9.25 -24.91 8.31
N LYS A 320 8.58 -24.49 7.24
CA LYS A 320 9.24 -23.99 6.03
C LYS A 320 8.96 -22.50 5.84
N PRO A 321 9.91 -21.74 5.29
CA PRO A 321 9.67 -20.34 4.98
C PRO A 321 8.72 -20.21 3.79
N ASP A 322 7.52 -19.71 4.05
CA ASP A 322 6.57 -19.25 3.04
C ASP A 322 6.84 -17.79 2.68
N ILE A 323 6.43 -17.38 1.48
CA ILE A 323 6.58 -15.99 1.02
C ILE A 323 5.21 -15.35 0.92
N ILE A 324 4.99 -14.25 1.63
CA ILE A 324 3.79 -13.42 1.53
C ILE A 324 4.16 -12.19 0.71
N ALA A 325 3.45 -11.92 -0.38
CA ALA A 325 3.76 -10.86 -1.30
C ALA A 325 2.58 -9.92 -1.53
N LEU A 326 2.87 -8.62 -1.51
CA LEU A 326 1.98 -7.57 -1.98
C LEU A 326 2.25 -7.29 -3.46
N MET A 327 1.23 -7.50 -4.28
CA MET A 327 1.21 -7.10 -5.68
C MET A 327 0.29 -5.88 -5.83
N ALA A 328 0.88 -4.70 -5.95
CA ALA A 328 0.18 -3.47 -6.30
C ALA A 328 -0.02 -3.37 -7.82
N GLN A 329 -0.46 -2.22 -8.30
CA GLN A 329 -0.56 -1.83 -9.71
C GLN A 329 -1.34 -2.85 -10.57
N ALA A 330 -2.63 -2.56 -10.74
CA ALA A 330 -3.62 -3.36 -11.45
C ALA A 330 -4.14 -4.59 -10.69
N ARG A 331 -3.27 -5.43 -10.11
CA ARG A 331 -3.72 -6.66 -9.41
C ARG A 331 -4.27 -6.40 -8.02
N GLU A 332 -3.62 -5.50 -7.27
CA GLU A 332 -4.02 -5.08 -5.92
C GLU A 332 -4.36 -6.30 -5.04
N GLU A 333 -3.36 -7.11 -4.70
CA GLU A 333 -3.57 -8.35 -3.96
C GLU A 333 -2.45 -8.69 -2.96
N ILE A 334 -2.81 -9.50 -1.96
CA ILE A 334 -1.86 -10.24 -1.13
C ILE A 334 -1.92 -11.70 -1.54
N SER A 335 -0.78 -12.26 -1.92
CA SER A 335 -0.63 -13.66 -2.32
C SER A 335 0.40 -14.35 -1.44
N VAL A 336 0.07 -15.57 -1.00
CA VAL A 336 0.96 -16.44 -0.21
C VAL A 336 1.50 -17.53 -1.12
N PHE A 337 2.81 -17.68 -1.15
CA PHE A 337 3.52 -18.76 -1.83
C PHE A 337 3.96 -19.77 -0.77
N TYR A 338 3.17 -20.83 -0.62
CA TYR A 338 3.45 -21.88 0.34
C TYR A 338 4.60 -22.76 -0.14
N ASN A 339 5.60 -22.96 0.71
CA ASN A 339 6.77 -23.74 0.40
C ASN A 339 6.46 -25.24 0.48
N LEU A 340 6.54 -25.93 -0.66
CA LEU A 340 6.33 -27.37 -0.76
C LEU A 340 7.63 -28.16 -0.52
N GLY A 341 8.76 -27.46 -0.30
CA GLY A 341 10.11 -28.01 -0.21
C GLY A 341 10.82 -28.07 -1.56
N ASN A 342 12.15 -28.17 -1.52
CA ASN A 342 13.02 -28.24 -2.70
C ASN A 342 12.79 -27.08 -3.69
N GLY A 343 12.57 -25.86 -3.19
CA GLY A 343 12.37 -24.65 -4.00
C GLY A 343 11.04 -24.60 -4.78
N LYS A 344 10.06 -25.44 -4.44
CA LYS A 344 8.74 -25.45 -5.09
C LYS A 344 7.73 -24.70 -4.23
N PHE A 345 6.91 -23.87 -4.88
CA PHE A 345 5.90 -23.06 -4.20
C PHE A 345 4.50 -23.26 -4.79
N ARG A 346 3.48 -23.19 -3.94
CA ARG A 346 2.07 -23.12 -4.34
C ARG A 346 1.52 -21.75 -3.98
N GLU A 347 1.10 -20.99 -4.98
CA GLU A 347 0.45 -19.69 -4.80
C GLU A 347 -1.01 -19.84 -4.33
N LYS A 348 -1.42 -18.98 -3.40
CA LYS A 348 -2.81 -18.72 -3.01
C LYS A 348 -2.99 -17.22 -2.79
N THR A 349 -3.88 -16.60 -3.56
CA THR A 349 -4.33 -15.23 -3.30
C THR A 349 -5.27 -15.23 -2.09
N VAL A 350 -4.94 -14.43 -1.08
CA VAL A 350 -5.71 -14.37 0.19
C VAL A 350 -6.51 -13.08 0.33
N LEU A 351 -6.09 -12.00 -0.33
CA LEU A 351 -6.82 -10.74 -0.46
C LEU A 351 -6.67 -10.22 -1.90
N GLN A 352 -7.73 -9.65 -2.48
CA GLN A 352 -7.70 -9.05 -3.81
C GLN A 352 -8.69 -7.88 -3.90
N PHE A 353 -8.28 -6.81 -4.57
CA PHE A 353 -9.02 -5.56 -4.67
C PHE A 353 -9.08 -5.03 -6.11
N PRO A 354 -10.01 -4.11 -6.44
CA PRO A 354 -10.04 -3.45 -7.73
C PRO A 354 -8.77 -2.63 -8.01
N PRO A 355 -8.38 -2.42 -9.27
CA PRO A 355 -7.11 -1.78 -9.65
C PRO A 355 -6.91 -0.35 -9.14
N SER A 356 -7.97 0.36 -8.75
CA SER A 356 -7.90 1.73 -8.22
C SER A 356 -7.67 1.80 -6.70
N TYR A 357 -7.53 0.65 -6.02
CA TYR A 357 -7.45 0.60 -4.55
C TYR A 357 -6.20 1.23 -3.95
N GLY A 358 -5.09 1.25 -4.71
CA GLY A 358 -3.85 1.91 -4.34
C GLY A 358 -3.15 1.28 -3.14
N MET A 359 -3.01 -0.05 -3.09
CA MET A 359 -2.30 -0.74 -2.01
C MET A 359 -0.82 -0.33 -1.97
N SER A 360 -0.38 0.08 -0.79
CA SER A 360 0.93 0.73 -0.61
C SER A 360 1.89 -0.12 0.22
N TYR A 361 1.40 -0.77 1.27
CA TYR A 361 2.21 -1.52 2.22
C TYR A 361 1.36 -2.55 2.98
N PHE A 362 1.99 -3.60 3.49
CA PHE A 362 1.38 -4.51 4.45
C PHE A 362 2.39 -4.90 5.53
N GLU A 363 1.92 -5.40 6.66
CA GLU A 363 2.74 -6.02 7.71
C GLU A 363 1.98 -7.19 8.33
N LEU A 364 2.68 -8.27 8.65
CA LEU A 364 2.13 -9.38 9.42
C LEU A 364 2.27 -9.12 10.92
N ALA A 365 1.17 -9.29 11.65
CA ALA A 365 1.16 -9.24 13.11
C ALA A 365 -0.05 -10.00 13.66
N ASP A 366 0.05 -10.58 14.86
CA ASP A 366 -1.07 -11.23 15.53
C ASP A 366 -1.80 -10.22 16.44
N PHE A 367 -2.85 -9.57 15.92
CA PHE A 367 -3.56 -8.50 16.63
C PHE A 367 -4.51 -9.03 17.70
N ASN A 368 -4.95 -10.28 17.58
CA ASN A 368 -5.96 -10.87 18.45
C ASN A 368 -5.38 -11.94 19.41
N LYS A 369 -4.07 -12.22 19.29
CA LYS A 369 -3.30 -13.19 20.09
C LYS A 369 -3.80 -14.63 19.94
N ASP A 370 -4.31 -15.00 18.77
CA ASP A 370 -4.81 -16.35 18.50
C ASP A 370 -3.75 -17.30 17.93
N GLY A 371 -2.54 -16.79 17.69
CA GLY A 371 -1.38 -17.53 17.18
C GLY A 371 -1.27 -17.54 15.65
N TYR A 372 -2.22 -16.94 14.93
CA TYR A 372 -2.17 -16.76 13.49
C TYR A 372 -1.76 -15.33 13.11
N GLN A 373 -0.95 -15.20 12.07
CA GLN A 373 -0.57 -13.87 11.57
C GLN A 373 -1.75 -13.24 10.85
N ASP A 374 -2.14 -12.03 11.28
CA ASP A 374 -3.10 -11.15 10.62
C ASP A 374 -2.37 -10.21 9.65
N ILE A 375 -3.14 -9.46 8.86
CA ILE A 375 -2.59 -8.49 7.91
C ILE A 375 -3.01 -7.08 8.32
N LEU A 376 -2.02 -6.23 8.64
CA LEU A 376 -2.15 -4.77 8.62
C LEU A 376 -1.90 -4.30 7.19
N LEU A 377 -2.85 -3.59 6.59
CA LEU A 377 -2.78 -3.14 5.19
C LEU A 377 -2.98 -1.63 5.11
N THR A 378 -2.17 -0.96 4.30
CA THR A 378 -2.44 0.41 3.87
C THR A 378 -2.80 0.47 2.40
N ASN A 379 -3.81 1.27 2.10
CA ASN A 379 -4.20 1.58 0.74
C ASN A 379 -4.51 3.08 0.63
N GLY A 380 -3.76 3.76 -0.22
CA GLY A 380 -3.80 5.21 -0.27
C GLY A 380 -3.06 5.80 -1.44
N ASP A 381 -2.35 5.00 -2.24
CA ASP A 381 -1.68 5.46 -3.45
C ASP A 381 -2.68 6.14 -4.38
N ASN A 382 -2.37 7.38 -4.73
CA ASN A 382 -3.22 8.24 -5.54
C ASN A 382 -2.44 8.92 -6.66
N TRP A 383 -1.20 8.48 -6.90
CA TRP A 383 -0.38 8.93 -8.02
C TRP A 383 -0.59 8.03 -9.23
N ASP A 384 -1.85 7.82 -9.58
CA ASP A 384 -2.28 6.97 -10.69
C ASP A 384 -3.17 7.77 -11.67
N LEU A 385 -3.88 7.05 -12.55
CA LEU A 385 -4.82 7.65 -13.52
C LEU A 385 -6.06 8.27 -12.85
N SER A 386 -6.20 8.18 -11.52
CA SER A 386 -7.37 8.59 -10.76
C SER A 386 -6.99 9.36 -9.50
N PRO A 387 -6.33 10.53 -9.61
CA PRO A 387 -5.86 11.32 -8.46
C PRO A 387 -7.02 12.07 -7.78
N VAL A 388 -7.98 11.31 -7.24
CA VAL A 388 -9.16 11.82 -6.52
C VAL A 388 -9.23 11.23 -5.12
N LYS A 389 -9.92 11.91 -4.20
CA LYS A 389 -10.14 11.37 -2.85
C LYS A 389 -11.05 10.14 -2.93
N LYS A 390 -10.46 8.96 -2.73
CA LYS A 390 -11.17 7.67 -2.76
C LYS A 390 -11.64 7.31 -1.34
N ASN A 391 -12.94 7.11 -1.16
CA ASN A 391 -13.56 6.84 0.15
C ASN A 391 -13.08 5.55 0.85
N TYR A 392 -12.46 4.64 0.09
CA TYR A 392 -11.91 3.38 0.57
C TYR A 392 -10.43 3.44 0.95
N HIS A 393 -9.75 4.59 0.81
CA HIS A 393 -8.36 4.76 1.26
C HIS A 393 -8.26 4.75 2.80
N GLY A 394 -7.24 4.12 3.34
CA GLY A 394 -7.00 4.09 4.78
C GLY A 394 -6.07 2.97 5.25
N VAL A 395 -6.20 2.67 6.53
CA VAL A 395 -5.48 1.59 7.23
C VAL A 395 -6.49 0.51 7.62
N ARG A 396 -6.16 -0.76 7.40
CA ARG A 396 -7.06 -1.90 7.63
C ARG A 396 -6.37 -3.01 8.39
N ILE A 397 -7.13 -3.70 9.23
CA ILE A 397 -6.71 -4.97 9.84
C ILE A 397 -7.61 -6.07 9.30
N TYR A 398 -6.98 -7.11 8.75
CA TYR A 398 -7.64 -8.33 8.31
C TYR A 398 -7.22 -9.48 9.22
N LEU A 399 -8.17 -10.00 9.99
CA LEU A 399 -7.91 -11.13 10.88
C LEU A 399 -7.91 -12.44 10.11
N ASN A 400 -6.93 -13.30 10.39
CA ASN A 400 -6.83 -14.65 9.85
C ASN A 400 -7.56 -15.64 10.77
N ASN A 401 -8.31 -16.58 10.20
CA ASN A 401 -8.99 -17.62 10.98
C ASN A 401 -8.20 -18.95 11.08
N GLY A 402 -6.90 -18.92 10.79
CA GLY A 402 -6.02 -20.10 10.76
C GLY A 402 -6.27 -21.05 9.57
N LYS A 403 -7.12 -20.67 8.63
CA LYS A 403 -7.41 -21.41 7.38
C LYS A 403 -7.18 -20.54 6.14
N ASP A 404 -6.37 -19.49 6.31
CA ASP A 404 -6.10 -18.42 5.37
C ASP A 404 -7.39 -17.79 4.79
N ASN A 405 -8.43 -17.67 5.63
CA ASN A 405 -9.56 -16.81 5.33
C ASN A 405 -9.42 -15.56 6.18
N PHE A 406 -9.29 -14.45 5.48
CA PHE A 406 -9.10 -13.14 6.09
C PHE A 406 -10.42 -12.38 6.10
N ARG A 407 -10.76 -11.81 7.25
CA ARG A 407 -11.93 -10.91 7.40
C ARG A 407 -11.45 -9.54 7.80
N GLU A 408 -11.92 -8.50 7.10
CA GLU A 408 -11.76 -7.13 7.58
C GLU A 408 -12.39 -7.01 8.97
N ALA A 409 -11.57 -6.74 9.98
CA ALA A 409 -12.01 -6.56 11.36
C ALA A 409 -12.04 -5.09 11.75
N TRP A 410 -11.22 -4.27 11.11
CA TRP A 410 -11.10 -2.86 11.44
C TRP A 410 -10.64 -2.04 10.22
N PHE A 411 -11.11 -0.79 10.14
CA PHE A 411 -10.76 0.18 9.10
C PHE A 411 -10.72 1.59 9.69
N TYR A 412 -9.59 2.28 9.50
CA TYR A 412 -9.44 3.70 9.78
C TYR A 412 -9.36 4.50 8.48
N PRO A 413 -10.29 5.44 8.25
CA PRO A 413 -10.28 6.24 7.03
C PRO A 413 -9.14 7.24 7.03
N LEU A 414 -8.19 7.10 6.11
CA LEU A 414 -7.03 7.97 5.98
C LEU A 414 -6.67 8.12 4.51
N TYR A 415 -6.99 9.27 3.91
CA TYR A 415 -6.53 9.56 2.55
C TYR A 415 -5.01 9.52 2.51
N GLY A 416 -4.45 8.97 1.43
CA GLY A 416 -3.02 8.94 1.22
C GLY A 416 -2.23 7.95 2.07
N ALA A 417 -2.90 7.06 2.83
CA ALA A 417 -2.24 6.05 3.65
C ALA A 417 -1.17 5.26 2.86
N SER A 418 0.08 5.34 3.31
CA SER A 418 1.22 4.80 2.57
C SER A 418 1.94 3.70 3.32
N LYS A 419 2.25 3.88 4.59
CA LYS A 419 2.88 2.86 5.43
C LYS A 419 2.23 2.83 6.80
N ALA A 420 2.07 1.65 7.36
CA ALA A 420 1.66 1.48 8.74
C ALA A 420 2.46 0.33 9.36
N VAL A 421 2.89 0.49 10.61
CA VAL A 421 3.64 -0.52 11.37
C VAL A 421 2.94 -0.79 12.70
N ALA A 422 2.96 -2.05 13.14
CA ALA A 422 2.27 -2.48 14.35
C ALA A 422 3.27 -2.83 15.47
N ARG A 423 3.28 -2.08 16.56
CA ARG A 423 4.16 -2.36 17.72
C ARG A 423 3.39 -2.05 18.99
N ASP A 424 3.78 -2.69 20.09
CA ASP A 424 3.31 -2.33 21.44
C ASP A 424 4.11 -1.11 21.91
N PHE A 425 3.77 0.07 21.37
CA PHE A 425 4.54 1.31 21.58
C PHE A 425 4.36 1.80 23.00
N ASP A 426 3.14 1.68 23.54
CA ASP A 426 2.86 2.04 24.91
C ASP A 426 3.07 0.89 25.90
N GLN A 427 3.65 -0.25 25.48
CA GLN A 427 3.98 -1.44 26.29
C GLN A 427 2.83 -1.87 27.23
N ASP A 428 1.59 -1.84 26.78
CA ASP A 428 0.43 -2.36 27.49
C ASP A 428 0.07 -3.80 27.10
N GLY A 429 0.75 -4.31 26.07
CA GLY A 429 0.65 -5.65 25.55
C GLY A 429 -0.23 -5.75 24.31
N ASP A 430 -0.98 -4.72 23.92
CA ASP A 430 -1.75 -4.67 22.69
C ASP A 430 -0.98 -3.94 21.58
N LEU A 431 -1.16 -4.38 20.34
CA LEU A 431 -0.45 -3.76 19.22
C LEU A 431 -1.11 -2.43 18.84
N ASP A 432 -0.37 -1.35 18.99
CA ASP A 432 -0.66 -0.02 18.46
C ASP A 432 -0.25 0.09 17.00
N ILE A 433 -0.68 1.16 16.32
CA ILE A 433 -0.33 1.41 14.93
C ILE A 433 0.24 2.82 14.76
N ALA A 434 1.43 2.91 14.15
CA ALA A 434 1.94 4.15 13.59
C ALA A 434 1.69 4.15 12.08
N ALA A 435 1.06 5.19 11.53
CA ALA A 435 0.68 5.26 10.13
C ALA A 435 1.10 6.60 9.48
N THR A 436 1.56 6.54 8.24
CA THR A 436 1.86 7.72 7.42
C THR A 436 0.85 7.88 6.29
N SER A 437 0.62 9.14 5.92
CA SER A 437 -0.28 9.58 4.85
C SER A 437 0.55 10.35 3.82
N PHE A 438 1.28 9.62 2.98
CA PHE A 438 2.15 10.22 1.97
C PHE A 438 1.39 10.77 0.77
N TYR A 439 0.37 10.08 0.27
CA TYR A 439 -0.31 10.48 -0.98
C TYR A 439 -1.48 11.45 -0.77
N ASN A 440 -1.52 12.15 0.37
CA ASN A 440 -2.58 13.12 0.65
C ASN A 440 -2.37 14.42 -0.11
N ASP A 441 -3.43 15.24 -0.12
CA ASP A 441 -3.42 16.54 -0.76
C ASP A 441 -2.75 17.62 0.11
N LEU A 442 -2.26 17.32 1.31
CA LEU A 442 -1.69 18.28 2.27
C LEU A 442 -2.71 19.33 2.77
N ASP A 443 -4.00 19.00 2.81
CA ASP A 443 -5.05 19.86 3.38
C ASP A 443 -4.95 19.96 4.91
N ASN A 444 -4.42 18.91 5.55
CA ASN A 444 -4.08 18.89 6.97
C ASN A 444 -2.69 18.25 7.13
N PRO A 445 -1.61 19.02 7.02
CA PRO A 445 -0.26 18.47 6.96
C PRO A 445 0.18 17.77 8.25
N ALA A 446 -0.34 18.19 9.42
CA ALA A 446 -0.07 17.51 10.69
C ALA A 446 -0.59 16.06 10.72
N HIS A 447 -1.62 15.75 9.93
CA HIS A 447 -2.17 14.40 9.77
C HIS A 447 -1.38 13.56 8.74
N GLY A 448 -0.24 14.05 8.24
CA GLY A 448 0.72 13.25 7.48
C GLY A 448 1.26 12.05 8.28
N PHE A 449 1.15 12.11 9.61
CA PHE A 449 1.41 11.01 10.54
C PHE A 449 0.24 10.88 11.51
N ILE A 450 -0.20 9.65 11.76
CA ILE A 450 -1.23 9.30 12.74
C ILE A 450 -0.71 8.15 13.60
N TYR A 451 -0.74 8.35 14.92
CA TYR A 451 -0.58 7.31 15.92
C TYR A 451 -1.95 6.80 16.36
N LEU A 452 -2.11 5.50 16.46
CA LEU A 452 -3.34 4.82 16.83
C LEU A 452 -3.04 3.92 18.04
N SER A 453 -3.32 4.41 19.24
CA SER A 453 -3.20 3.62 20.48
C SER A 453 -4.34 2.61 20.55
N ASN A 454 -4.04 1.34 20.76
CA ASN A 454 -5.02 0.28 20.90
C ASN A 454 -5.45 0.14 22.35
N GLU A 455 -6.63 0.65 22.69
CA GLU A 455 -7.18 0.58 24.05
C GLU A 455 -7.78 -0.79 24.39
N GLY A 456 -7.21 -1.84 23.80
CA GLY A 456 -7.67 -3.22 23.84
C GLY A 456 -8.74 -3.57 22.81
N LYS A 457 -8.69 -4.84 22.38
CA LYS A 457 -9.65 -5.44 21.42
C LYS A 457 -9.77 -4.66 20.11
N MET A 458 -8.67 -4.07 19.62
CA MET A 458 -8.62 -3.24 18.41
C MET A 458 -9.49 -1.96 18.51
N ASN A 459 -9.66 -1.42 19.71
CA ASN A 459 -10.35 -0.15 19.91
C ASN A 459 -9.34 1.01 19.90
N PHE A 460 -9.12 1.59 18.73
CA PHE A 460 -8.05 2.57 18.54
C PHE A 460 -8.47 4.02 18.86
N LYS A 461 -7.58 4.77 19.52
CA LYS A 461 -7.63 6.25 19.61
C LYS A 461 -6.57 6.87 18.73
N ALA A 462 -6.96 7.85 17.93
CA ALA A 462 -6.07 8.53 16.99
C ALA A 462 -5.45 9.81 17.59
N SER A 463 -4.14 9.95 17.40
CA SER A 463 -3.37 11.15 17.70
C SER A 463 -2.51 11.56 16.51
N ALA A 464 -2.39 12.86 16.29
CA ALA A 464 -1.47 13.50 15.36
C ALA A 464 -0.49 14.40 16.15
N THR A 465 0.45 15.02 15.44
CA THR A 465 1.35 16.02 16.02
C THR A 465 1.62 17.15 15.03
N PRO A 466 1.59 18.43 15.47
CA PRO A 466 1.99 19.55 14.63
C PRO A 466 3.42 19.44 14.09
N ALA A 467 4.30 18.72 14.80
CA ALA A 467 5.68 18.46 14.36
C ALA A 467 5.76 17.62 13.07
N ALA A 468 4.69 16.95 12.67
CA ALA A 468 4.60 16.22 11.41
C ALA A 468 4.22 17.10 10.22
N ALA A 469 3.75 18.33 10.44
CA ALA A 469 3.32 19.23 9.37
C ALA A 469 4.42 19.65 8.36
N PRO A 470 5.71 19.76 8.74
CA PRO A 470 6.76 20.22 7.83
C PRO A 470 7.20 19.21 6.74
N GLY A 471 6.78 17.95 6.84
CA GLY A 471 7.26 16.89 5.95
C GLY A 471 6.15 16.13 5.24
N LYS A 472 6.57 15.33 4.25
CA LYS A 472 5.70 14.45 3.49
C LYS A 472 6.27 13.02 3.59
N TRP A 473 5.76 12.27 4.57
CA TRP A 473 6.42 11.09 5.13
C TRP A 473 6.24 9.83 4.28
N LEU A 474 7.19 9.57 3.38
CA LEU A 474 7.19 8.40 2.49
C LEU A 474 7.67 7.13 3.22
N THR A 475 8.74 7.26 3.99
CA THR A 475 9.39 6.15 4.68
C THR A 475 9.19 6.25 6.18
N MET A 476 9.22 5.10 6.85
CA MET A 476 9.12 4.98 8.30
C MET A 476 9.89 3.74 8.76
N GLU A 477 10.69 3.90 9.80
CA GLU A 477 11.42 2.83 10.50
C GLU A 477 11.13 2.92 12.00
N ALA A 478 10.86 1.78 12.64
CA ALA A 478 10.56 1.71 14.06
C ALA A 478 11.54 0.76 14.76
N ALA A 479 12.28 1.28 15.71
CA ALA A 479 13.30 0.56 16.46
C ALA A 479 13.59 1.30 17.77
N ASP A 480 14.22 0.61 18.71
CA ASP A 480 14.80 1.22 19.91
C ASP A 480 16.12 1.91 19.52
N PHE A 481 16.06 3.21 19.17
CA PHE A 481 17.24 3.91 18.62
C PHE A 481 18.20 4.37 19.72
N ASP A 482 17.67 4.75 20.88
CA ASP A 482 18.45 5.23 22.03
C ASP A 482 18.79 4.15 23.06
N LYS A 483 18.25 2.93 22.90
CA LYS A 483 18.53 1.72 23.68
C LYS A 483 17.96 1.77 25.10
N ASP A 484 16.86 2.46 25.30
CA ASP A 484 16.18 2.50 26.60
C ASP A 484 15.15 1.38 26.79
N GLY A 485 14.86 0.62 25.72
CA GLY A 485 14.00 -0.56 25.73
C GLY A 485 12.57 -0.29 25.27
N ASP A 486 12.21 0.94 24.91
CA ASP A 486 10.99 1.23 24.20
C ASP A 486 11.24 1.40 22.68
N VAL A 487 10.16 1.48 21.89
CA VAL A 487 10.27 1.57 20.43
C VAL A 487 10.02 3.02 20.01
N ASP A 488 11.01 3.60 19.36
CA ASP A 488 10.94 4.90 18.70
C ASP A 488 10.48 4.79 17.24
N ILE A 489 10.18 5.93 16.62
CA ILE A 489 9.82 6.03 15.21
C ILE A 489 10.65 7.10 14.51
N VAL A 490 11.20 6.80 13.33
CA VAL A 490 11.76 7.81 12.41
C VAL A 490 10.96 7.83 11.12
N LEU A 491 10.53 9.01 10.71
CA LEU A 491 9.85 9.28 9.45
C LEU A 491 10.82 9.92 8.46
N GLY A 492 10.75 9.55 7.18
CA GLY A 492 11.56 10.14 6.11
C GLY A 492 10.70 10.87 5.08
N SER A 493 11.07 12.11 4.80
CA SER A 493 10.29 13.06 4.00
C SER A 493 10.68 13.01 2.52
N TYR A 494 9.67 13.04 1.64
CA TYR A 494 9.86 13.09 0.19
C TYR A 494 8.87 14.06 -0.46
N PHE A 495 9.39 15.03 -1.20
CA PHE A 495 8.60 15.91 -2.05
C PHE A 495 8.86 15.61 -3.52
N HIS A 496 7.77 15.38 -4.25
CA HIS A 496 7.80 15.09 -5.67
C HIS A 496 7.83 16.37 -6.50
N THR A 497 7.06 17.39 -6.10
CA THR A 497 6.86 18.62 -6.89
C THR A 497 7.08 19.89 -6.08
N VAL A 498 7.42 20.98 -6.77
CA VAL A 498 7.47 22.33 -6.19
C VAL A 498 6.10 22.79 -5.70
N GLY A 499 5.01 22.27 -6.29
CA GLY A 499 3.64 22.58 -5.88
C GLY A 499 3.32 22.09 -4.48
N GLU A 500 3.82 20.91 -4.10
CA GLU A 500 3.66 20.37 -2.74
C GLU A 500 4.37 21.23 -1.70
N VAL A 501 5.62 21.64 -1.99
CA VAL A 501 6.39 22.54 -1.14
C VAL A 501 5.66 23.88 -1.00
N SER A 502 5.17 24.44 -2.11
CA SER A 502 4.45 25.71 -2.15
C SER A 502 3.14 25.66 -1.35
N LYS A 503 2.43 24.51 -1.38
CA LYS A 503 1.23 24.29 -0.57
C LYS A 503 1.56 24.30 0.92
N LEU A 504 2.65 23.67 1.35
CA LEU A 504 3.08 23.75 2.76
C LEU A 504 3.51 25.16 3.17
N VAL A 505 4.22 25.89 2.30
CA VAL A 505 4.55 27.31 2.54
C VAL A 505 3.29 28.15 2.74
N SER A 506 2.22 27.92 1.96
CA SER A 506 0.94 28.62 2.16
C SER A 506 0.25 28.31 3.50
N HIS A 507 0.60 27.18 4.13
CA HIS A 507 0.19 26.83 5.48
C HIS A 507 1.17 27.32 6.57
N GLY A 508 2.16 28.14 6.21
CA GLY A 508 3.13 28.73 7.14
C GLY A 508 4.33 27.85 7.48
N VAL A 509 4.53 26.73 6.76
CA VAL A 509 5.72 25.88 6.91
C VAL A 509 6.91 26.54 6.21
N MET A 510 8.01 26.72 6.94
CA MET A 510 9.23 27.38 6.44
C MET A 510 10.48 26.48 6.46
N SER A 511 10.39 25.31 7.09
CA SER A 511 11.43 24.27 7.12
C SER A 511 10.91 22.98 6.49
N PHE A 512 11.80 22.22 5.85
CA PHE A 512 11.48 20.93 5.25
C PHE A 512 12.53 19.92 5.72
N PRO A 513 12.35 19.32 6.91
CA PRO A 513 13.32 18.37 7.44
C PRO A 513 13.31 17.09 6.60
N GLN A 514 14.48 16.47 6.47
CA GLN A 514 14.57 15.16 5.82
C GLN A 514 13.94 14.06 6.68
N MET A 515 13.98 14.20 8.00
CA MET A 515 13.38 13.24 8.90
C MET A 515 12.72 13.90 10.12
N LEU A 516 11.76 13.17 10.69
CA LEU A 516 11.21 13.43 12.00
C LEU A 516 11.46 12.22 12.89
N LEU A 517 12.20 12.42 13.98
CA LEU A 517 12.35 11.44 15.04
C LEU A 517 11.26 11.66 16.08
N LEU A 518 10.54 10.59 16.41
CA LEU A 518 9.58 10.50 17.49
C LEU A 518 10.18 9.55 18.52
N THR A 519 10.86 10.11 19.52
CA THR A 519 11.45 9.35 20.62
C THR A 519 10.36 9.01 21.62
N ASN A 520 10.17 7.73 21.92
CA ASN A 520 9.20 7.29 22.90
C ASN A 520 9.68 7.70 24.30
N THR A 521 8.73 8.02 25.17
CA THR A 521 9.00 8.66 26.47
C THR A 521 8.40 7.86 27.62
N LYS A 522 8.00 6.61 27.34
CA LYS A 522 7.49 5.72 28.36
C LYS A 522 8.62 5.43 29.35
N LYS A 523 8.34 5.61 30.64
CA LYS A 523 9.30 5.39 31.73
C LYS A 523 9.04 4.09 32.46
#